data_AF-A0A933HPY1-F1
#
_entry.id   AF-A0A933HPY1-F1
#
_cell.length_a   1.000
_cell.length_b   1.000
_cell.length_c   1.000
_cell.angle_alpha   90.00
_cell.angle_beta   90.00
_cell.angle_gamma   90.00
#
_symmetry.space_group_name_H-M   'P 1'
#
loop_
_entity.id
_entity.type
_entity.pdbx_description
1 polymer ?
#
loop_
_entity_poly.entity_id
_entity_poly.type
_entity_poly.pdbx_seq_one_letter_code
_entity_poly.pdbx_strand_id
1 'polypeptide(L)'
;MARLAALSTAGEEVELSNERQVLFALQVARQRVPSVILAVQKGAKPMKLSTFLAIAAVIYGIFGVGELLAPAQFLATMGVTLNEGGQLATRAGATAAIGYAVIFWFARKAEMSAALRAILLGNVVFLVLEIIVLGLGVLSGDMSPAGLPGLVVNVLLLVGFGYFYFKPGALRTA
;
A
#
# COMPACT_ATOMS: atom_id res chain seq x y z
N MET A 1 -20.45 -66.06 -23.73
CA MET A 1 -19.41 -65.83 -22.71
C MET A 1 -18.26 -64.96 -23.23
N ALA A 2 -17.58 -65.28 -24.34
CA ALA A 2 -16.41 -64.51 -24.81
C ALA A 2 -16.68 -63.03 -25.21
N ARG A 3 -17.87 -62.72 -25.74
CA ARG A 3 -18.24 -61.34 -26.14
C ARG A 3 -18.46 -60.37 -24.96
N LEU A 4 -18.81 -60.87 -23.78
CA LEU A 4 -19.02 -60.04 -22.59
C LEU A 4 -17.70 -59.69 -21.90
N ALA A 5 -16.71 -60.59 -21.92
CA ALA A 5 -15.37 -60.32 -21.41
C ALA A 5 -14.66 -59.23 -22.23
N ALA A 6 -14.78 -59.26 -23.57
CA ALA A 6 -14.17 -58.27 -24.45
C ALA A 6 -14.77 -56.85 -24.30
N LEU A 7 -16.06 -56.75 -23.95
CA LEU A 7 -16.70 -55.46 -23.67
C LEU A 7 -16.31 -54.91 -22.29
N SER A 8 -16.06 -55.79 -21.30
CA SER A 8 -15.56 -55.40 -19.99
C SER A 8 -14.14 -54.83 -20.08
N THR A 9 -13.24 -55.48 -20.81
CA THR A 9 -11.85 -55.03 -20.97
C THR A 9 -11.75 -53.74 -21.77
N ALA A 10 -12.61 -53.56 -22.79
CA ALA A 10 -12.66 -52.33 -23.57
C ALA A 10 -13.15 -51.13 -22.73
N GLY A 11 -14.06 -51.37 -21.76
CA GLY A 11 -14.50 -50.34 -20.83
C GLY A 11 -13.38 -49.87 -19.89
N GLU A 12 -12.63 -50.80 -19.31
CA GLU A 12 -11.50 -50.50 -18.42
C GLU A 12 -10.37 -49.76 -19.13
N GLU A 13 -10.06 -50.10 -20.38
CA GLU A 13 -9.02 -49.41 -21.16
C GLU A 13 -9.39 -47.94 -21.48
N VAL A 14 -10.67 -47.67 -21.75
CA VAL A 14 -11.16 -46.30 -21.99
C VAL A 14 -11.13 -45.47 -20.71
N GLU A 15 -11.48 -46.06 -19.57
CA GLU A 15 -11.45 -45.41 -18.27
C GLU A 15 -10.01 -45.05 -17.84
N LEU A 16 -9.06 -45.98 -18.00
CA LEU A 16 -7.64 -45.77 -17.75
C LEU A 16 -7.02 -44.69 -18.67
N SER A 17 -7.48 -44.60 -19.92
CA SER A 17 -7.04 -43.56 -20.86
C SER A 17 -7.50 -42.16 -20.40
N ASN A 18 -8.75 -42.04 -19.96
CA ASN A 18 -9.31 -40.78 -19.47
C ASN A 18 -8.63 -40.32 -18.18
N GLU A 19 -8.37 -41.22 -17.23
CA GLU A 19 -7.64 -40.88 -16.01
C GLU A 19 -6.22 -40.38 -16.31
N ARG A 20 -5.50 -41.03 -17.22
CA ARG A 20 -4.17 -40.59 -17.64
C ARG A 20 -4.19 -39.21 -18.30
N GLN A 21 -5.20 -38.92 -19.11
CA GLN A 21 -5.36 -37.59 -19.72
C GLN A 21 -5.70 -36.51 -18.68
N VAL A 22 -6.54 -36.81 -17.70
CA VAL A 22 -6.87 -35.89 -16.61
C VAL A 22 -5.64 -35.63 -15.74
N LEU A 23 -4.89 -36.66 -15.37
CA LEU A 23 -3.65 -36.51 -14.61
C LEU A 23 -2.59 -35.72 -15.37
N PHE A 24 -2.46 -35.95 -16.68
CA PHE A 24 -1.57 -35.17 -17.53
C PHE A 24 -2.01 -33.70 -17.62
N ALA A 25 -3.30 -33.42 -17.80
CA ALA A 25 -3.84 -32.07 -17.82
C ALA A 25 -3.65 -31.35 -16.47
N LEU A 26 -3.85 -32.04 -15.34
CA LEU A 26 -3.60 -31.50 -14.00
C LEU A 26 -2.10 -31.23 -13.77
N GLN A 27 -1.22 -32.10 -14.27
CA GLN A 27 0.22 -31.93 -14.15
C GLN A 27 0.73 -30.74 -14.98
N VAL A 28 0.21 -30.56 -16.19
CA VAL A 28 0.50 -29.39 -17.05
C VAL A 28 -0.07 -28.10 -16.46
N ALA A 29 -1.29 -28.13 -15.92
CA ALA A 29 -1.90 -26.98 -15.24
C ALA A 29 -1.10 -26.56 -14.00
N ARG A 30 -0.59 -27.53 -13.22
CA ARG A 30 0.27 -27.30 -12.05
C ARG A 30 1.65 -26.74 -12.42
N GLN A 31 2.19 -27.07 -13.60
CA GLN A 31 3.47 -26.56 -14.08
C GLN A 31 3.41 -25.14 -14.68
N ARG A 32 2.21 -24.63 -14.97
CA ARG A 32 1.99 -23.24 -15.43
C ARG A 32 1.80 -22.25 -14.28
N VAL A 33 2.54 -22.40 -13.19
CA VAL A 33 2.74 -21.27 -12.27
C VAL A 33 3.93 -20.49 -12.80
N PRO A 34 3.73 -19.35 -13.48
CA PRO A 34 4.83 -18.58 -14.04
C PRO A 34 5.80 -18.21 -12.91
N SER A 35 7.06 -18.59 -13.09
CA SER A 35 8.21 -18.35 -12.21
C SER A 35 8.39 -16.87 -11.81
N VAL A 36 7.75 -15.95 -12.53
CA VAL A 36 7.66 -14.52 -12.21
C VAL A 36 6.94 -14.26 -10.89
N ILE A 37 5.89 -15.02 -10.55
CA ILE A 37 5.15 -14.87 -9.28
C ILE A 37 6.01 -15.34 -8.09
N LEU A 38 6.85 -16.35 -8.30
CA LEU A 38 7.74 -16.90 -7.27
C LEU A 38 8.99 -16.05 -7.03
N ALA A 39 9.45 -15.30 -8.04
CA ALA A 39 10.63 -14.44 -7.92
C ALA A 39 10.38 -13.19 -7.06
N VAL A 40 9.17 -12.64 -7.06
CA VAL A 40 8.78 -11.48 -6.22
C VAL A 40 8.76 -11.83 -4.71
N GLN A 41 8.55 -13.09 -4.35
CA GLN A 41 8.37 -13.52 -2.96
C GLN A 41 9.67 -13.74 -2.18
N LYS A 42 10.83 -13.86 -2.85
CA LYS A 42 11.99 -14.55 -2.25
C LYS A 42 13.05 -13.68 -1.53
N GLY A 43 12.89 -12.36 -1.45
CA GLY A 43 13.98 -11.49 -0.96
C GLY A 43 13.64 -10.30 -0.06
N ALA A 44 12.37 -9.87 0.04
CA ALA A 44 12.03 -8.69 0.82
C ALA A 44 11.84 -9.04 2.30
N LYS A 45 12.87 -8.84 3.12
CA LYS A 45 12.68 -8.81 4.57
C LYS A 45 11.62 -7.73 4.89
N PRO A 46 10.51 -8.06 5.59
CA PRO A 46 9.48 -7.08 5.87
C PRO A 46 10.08 -5.88 6.62
N MET A 47 9.77 -4.68 6.14
CA MET A 47 10.28 -3.44 6.72
C MET A 47 9.90 -3.37 8.21
N LYS A 48 10.83 -2.92 9.04
CA LYS A 48 10.55 -2.66 10.45
C LYS A 48 9.72 -1.39 10.60
N LEU A 49 8.82 -1.36 11.59
CA LEU A 49 8.02 -0.17 11.92
C LEU A 49 8.91 1.05 12.17
N SER A 50 10.06 0.85 12.82
CA SER A 50 11.03 1.91 13.07
C SER A 50 11.58 2.55 11.79
N THR A 51 11.87 1.74 10.77
CA THR A 51 12.32 2.22 9.46
C THR A 51 11.19 2.97 8.76
N PHE A 52 9.98 2.42 8.79
CA PHE A 52 8.81 3.06 8.19
C PHE A 52 8.52 4.42 8.81
N LEU A 53 8.47 4.52 10.14
CA LEU A 53 8.23 5.79 10.83
C LEU A 53 9.36 6.81 10.59
N ALA A 54 10.61 6.36 10.42
CA ALA A 54 11.70 7.26 10.03
C ALA A 54 11.50 7.82 8.61
N ILE A 55 11.09 6.99 7.65
CA ILE A 55 10.80 7.42 6.28
C ILE A 55 9.60 8.38 6.27
N ALA A 56 8.52 8.03 6.96
CA ALA A 56 7.34 8.89 7.09
C ALA A 56 7.72 10.24 7.71
N ALA A 57 8.54 10.25 8.77
CA ALA A 57 9.01 11.48 9.40
C ALA A 57 9.72 12.41 8.40
N VAL A 58 10.61 11.86 7.56
CA VAL A 58 11.33 12.64 6.55
C VAL A 58 10.38 13.17 5.48
N ILE A 59 9.44 12.35 4.99
CA ILE A 59 8.47 12.77 3.97
C ILE A 59 7.60 13.91 4.49
N TYR A 60 6.96 13.72 5.65
CA TYR A 60 6.14 14.77 6.28
C TYR A 60 6.95 16.03 6.59
N GLY A 61 8.23 15.87 6.97
CA GLY A 61 9.13 16.99 7.21
C GLY A 61 9.43 17.79 5.94
N ILE A 62 9.74 17.12 4.83
CA ILE A 62 10.03 17.78 3.54
C ILE A 62 8.79 18.53 3.02
N PHE A 63 7.62 17.87 3.01
CA PHE A 63 6.37 18.50 2.58
C PHE A 63 5.99 19.66 3.50
N GLY A 64 5.99 19.43 4.82
CA GLY A 64 5.65 20.46 5.79
C GLY A 64 6.58 21.67 5.74
N VAL A 65 7.90 21.48 5.60
CA VAL A 65 8.84 22.61 5.46
C VAL A 65 8.65 23.33 4.13
N GLY A 66 8.46 22.60 3.03
CA GLY A 66 8.25 23.20 1.70
C GLY A 66 6.99 24.05 1.66
N GLU A 67 5.87 23.52 2.13
CA GLU A 67 4.57 24.20 2.20
C GLU A 67 4.55 25.34 3.21
N LEU A 68 5.29 25.24 4.31
CA LEU A 68 5.37 26.33 5.29
C LEU A 68 6.18 27.52 4.79
N LEU A 69 7.36 27.27 4.21
CA LEU A 69 8.30 28.33 3.81
C LEU A 69 7.96 28.93 2.46
N ALA A 70 7.54 28.11 1.50
CA ALA A 70 7.37 28.51 0.10
C ALA A 70 6.12 27.85 -0.52
N PRO A 71 4.91 28.07 0.03
CA PRO A 71 3.68 27.38 -0.39
C PRO A 71 3.37 27.55 -1.88
N ALA A 72 3.50 28.77 -2.40
CA ALA A 72 3.20 29.06 -3.80
C ALA A 72 4.16 28.34 -4.75
N GLN A 73 5.46 28.36 -4.43
CA GLN A 73 6.50 27.70 -5.24
C GLN A 73 6.38 26.17 -5.14
N PHE A 74 6.11 25.66 -3.95
CA PHE A 74 5.97 24.24 -3.70
C PHE A 74 4.78 23.66 -4.48
N LEU A 75 3.61 24.27 -4.34
CA LEU A 75 2.40 23.80 -5.03
C LEU A 75 2.36 24.15 -6.53
N ALA A 76 3.12 25.15 -6.99
CA ALA A 76 3.30 25.42 -8.42
C ALA A 76 3.94 24.23 -9.17
N THR A 77 4.76 23.41 -8.50
CA THR A 77 5.30 22.17 -9.10
C THR A 77 4.20 21.16 -9.45
N MET A 78 3.04 21.27 -8.81
CA MET A 78 1.85 20.47 -9.04
C MET A 78 0.83 21.18 -9.97
N GLY A 79 1.19 22.36 -10.49
CA GLY A 79 0.32 23.19 -11.33
C GLY A 79 -0.75 23.97 -10.57
N VAL A 80 -0.64 24.06 -9.24
CA VAL A 80 -1.59 24.80 -8.39
C VAL A 80 -1.12 26.24 -8.23
N THR A 81 -2.04 27.19 -8.43
CA THR A 81 -1.79 28.62 -8.17
C THR A 81 -2.53 29.05 -6.91
N LEU A 82 -1.82 29.67 -5.97
CA LEU A 82 -2.39 30.12 -4.70
C LEU A 82 -2.56 31.64 -4.66
N ASN A 83 -3.74 32.10 -4.23
CA ASN A 83 -3.92 33.47 -3.76
C ASN A 83 -3.39 33.61 -2.31
N GLU A 84 -3.44 34.81 -1.74
CA GLU A 84 -2.93 35.06 -0.38
C GLU A 84 -3.61 34.19 0.69
N GLY A 85 -4.94 34.04 0.60
CA GLY A 85 -5.70 33.18 1.51
C GLY A 85 -5.31 31.71 1.40
N GLY A 86 -5.11 31.22 0.17
CA GLY A 86 -4.64 29.86 -0.11
C GLY A 86 -3.24 29.62 0.47
N GLN A 87 -2.32 30.58 0.31
CA GLN A 87 -0.99 30.47 0.92
C GLN A 87 -1.06 30.43 2.45
N LEU A 88 -1.95 31.21 3.08
CA LEU A 88 -2.16 31.15 4.54
C LEU A 88 -2.70 29.78 4.97
N ALA A 89 -3.71 29.25 4.27
CA ALA A 89 -4.29 27.95 4.54
C ALA A 89 -3.26 26.81 4.36
N THR A 90 -2.46 26.85 3.29
CA THR A 90 -1.37 25.88 3.06
C THR A 90 -0.35 25.91 4.20
N ARG A 91 0.08 27.10 4.64
CA ARG A 91 1.01 27.22 5.79
C ARG A 91 0.39 26.68 7.08
N ALA A 92 -0.88 26.94 7.32
CA ALA A 92 -1.59 26.40 8.49
C ALA A 92 -1.63 24.87 8.44
N GLY A 93 -1.97 24.26 7.30
CA GLY A 93 -1.92 22.81 7.10
C GLY A 93 -0.52 22.23 7.28
N ALA A 94 0.51 22.91 6.77
CA ALA A 94 1.90 22.51 6.87
C ALA A 94 2.39 22.39 8.33
N THR A 95 1.82 23.15 9.27
CA THR A 95 2.16 23.03 10.70
C THR A 95 1.79 21.65 11.26
N ALA A 96 0.68 21.05 10.81
CA ALA A 96 0.28 19.70 11.20
C ALA A 96 1.25 18.66 10.62
N ALA A 97 1.67 18.83 9.36
CA ALA A 97 2.64 17.96 8.72
C ALA A 97 3.99 17.94 9.46
N ILE A 98 4.48 19.11 9.89
CA ILE A 98 5.69 19.22 10.71
C ILE A 98 5.48 18.54 12.08
N GLY A 99 4.32 18.74 12.71
CA GLY A 99 3.97 18.05 13.95
C GLY A 99 4.01 16.52 13.80
N TYR A 100 3.45 15.97 12.73
CA TYR A 100 3.51 14.55 12.42
C TYR A 100 4.94 14.06 12.17
N ALA A 101 5.76 14.84 11.46
CA ALA A 101 7.17 14.52 11.25
C ALA A 101 7.92 14.31 12.57
N VAL A 102 7.71 15.23 13.52
CA VAL A 102 8.27 15.14 14.88
C VAL A 102 7.75 13.90 15.60
N ILE A 103 6.42 13.69 15.62
CA ILE A 103 5.79 12.53 16.26
C ILE A 103 6.40 11.22 15.74
N PHE A 104 6.51 11.03 14.42
CA PHE A 104 7.06 9.80 13.85
C PHE A 104 8.55 9.64 14.14
N TRP A 105 9.32 10.74 14.09
CA TRP A 105 10.75 10.69 14.37
C TRP A 105 11.04 10.19 15.78
N PHE A 106 10.24 10.59 16.77
CA PHE A 106 10.37 10.13 18.14
C PHE A 106 9.70 8.76 18.38
N ALA A 107 8.54 8.51 17.77
CA ALA A 107 7.82 7.24 17.88
C ALA A 107 8.54 6.07 17.20
N ARG A 108 9.47 6.30 16.27
CA ARG A 108 10.18 5.23 15.54
C ARG A 108 10.95 4.25 16.41
N LYS A 109 11.29 4.63 17.65
CA LYS A 109 11.97 3.75 18.63
C LYS A 109 11.03 3.26 19.73
N ALA A 110 9.76 3.66 19.71
CA ALA A 110 8.78 3.24 20.71
C ALA A 110 8.37 1.79 20.48
N GLU A 111 8.10 1.09 21.59
CA GLU A 111 7.48 -0.23 21.55
C GLU A 111 6.00 -0.12 21.14
N MET A 112 5.47 -1.23 20.62
CA MET A 112 4.06 -1.30 20.24
C MET A 112 3.18 -1.17 21.48
N SER A 113 2.39 -0.10 21.54
CA SER A 113 1.52 0.26 22.66
C SER A 113 0.18 0.79 22.14
N ALA A 114 -0.80 0.95 23.04
CA ALA A 114 -2.08 1.57 22.68
C ALA A 114 -1.89 2.98 22.09
N ALA A 115 -0.96 3.77 22.64
CA ALA A 115 -0.64 5.10 22.13
C ALA A 115 -0.04 5.03 20.70
N LEU A 116 0.91 4.13 20.46
CA LEU A 116 1.49 3.98 19.12
C LEU A 116 0.43 3.50 18.10
N ARG A 117 -0.47 2.60 18.49
CA ARG A 117 -1.59 2.18 17.64
C ARG A 117 -2.54 3.32 17.31
N ALA A 118 -2.83 4.19 18.29
CA ALA A 118 -3.65 5.39 18.06
C ALA A 118 -2.98 6.36 17.08
N ILE A 119 -1.66 6.54 17.17
CA ILE A 119 -0.88 7.34 16.20
C ILE A 119 -0.99 6.75 14.79
N LEU A 120 -0.84 5.42 14.65
CA LEU A 120 -0.97 4.76 13.35
C LEU A 120 -2.39 4.92 12.77
N LEU A 121 -3.42 4.70 13.57
CA LEU A 121 -4.82 4.84 13.14
C LEU A 121 -5.17 6.28 12.77
N GLY A 122 -4.74 7.25 13.59
CA GLY A 122 -4.96 8.67 13.29
C GLY A 122 -4.37 9.08 11.95
N ASN A 123 -3.22 8.49 11.59
CA ASN A 123 -2.60 8.73 10.29
C ASN A 123 -3.28 8.03 9.13
N VAL A 124 -3.84 6.83 9.35
CA VAL A 124 -4.72 6.19 8.36
C VAL A 124 -5.90 7.11 8.03
N VAL A 125 -6.57 7.66 9.06
CA VAL A 125 -7.71 8.57 8.87
C VAL A 125 -7.28 9.85 8.17
N PHE A 126 -6.20 10.49 8.64
CA PHE A 126 -5.65 11.70 8.03
C PHE A 126 -5.36 11.48 6.53
N LEU A 127 -4.65 10.40 6.18
CA LEU A 127 -4.26 10.13 4.79
C LEU A 127 -5.46 9.79 3.90
N VAL A 128 -6.49 9.13 4.42
CA VAL A 128 -7.74 8.91 3.67
C VAL A 128 -8.40 10.24 3.32
N LEU A 129 -8.50 11.17 4.28
CA LEU A 129 -9.07 12.49 4.04
C LEU A 129 -8.21 13.31 3.07
N GLU A 130 -6.89 13.27 3.24
CA GLU A 130 -5.94 13.96 2.37
C GLU A 130 -6.03 13.49 0.91
N ILE A 131 -6.09 12.17 0.70
CA ILE A 131 -6.26 11.56 -0.64
C ILE A 131 -7.57 12.01 -1.28
N ILE A 132 -8.65 12.13 -0.51
CA ILE A 132 -9.93 12.64 -1.02
C ILE A 132 -9.77 14.10 -1.46
N VAL A 133 -9.17 14.96 -0.64
CA VAL A 133 -8.97 16.38 -0.96
C VAL A 133 -8.11 16.55 -2.21
N LEU A 134 -6.97 15.86 -2.28
CA LEU A 134 -6.07 15.88 -3.45
C LEU A 134 -6.75 15.31 -4.70
N GLY A 135 -7.49 14.21 -4.55
CA GLY A 135 -8.25 13.60 -5.64
C GLY A 135 -9.31 14.54 -6.20
N LEU A 136 -10.03 15.25 -5.34
CA LEU A 136 -10.99 16.29 -5.76
C LEU A 136 -10.31 17.42 -6.53
N GLY A 137 -9.13 17.87 -6.10
CA GLY A 137 -8.36 18.90 -6.80
C GLY A 137 -7.88 18.47 -8.20
N VAL A 138 -7.54 17.19 -8.38
CA VAL A 138 -7.22 16.65 -9.71
C VAL A 138 -8.47 16.55 -10.59
N LEU A 139 -9.60 16.12 -10.02
CA LEU A 139 -10.86 15.96 -10.75
C LEU A 139 -11.51 17.31 -11.12
N SER A 140 -11.32 18.36 -10.32
CA SER A 140 -11.80 19.71 -10.64
C SER A 140 -10.93 20.43 -11.67
N GLY A 141 -9.70 19.94 -11.90
CA GLY A 141 -8.71 20.59 -12.77
C GLY A 141 -7.89 21.69 -12.08
N ASP A 142 -8.08 21.89 -10.76
CA ASP A 142 -7.30 22.86 -9.97
C ASP A 142 -5.85 22.40 -9.74
N MET A 143 -5.62 21.09 -9.85
CA MET A 143 -4.30 20.47 -9.78
C MET A 143 -3.98 19.74 -11.08
N SER A 144 -2.81 20.03 -11.65
CA SER A 144 -2.36 19.35 -12.86
C SER A 144 -1.94 17.90 -12.59
N PRO A 145 -1.85 17.04 -13.62
CA PRO A 145 -1.32 15.68 -13.46
C PRO A 145 0.10 15.61 -12.86
N ALA A 146 0.87 16.70 -12.89
CA ALA A 146 2.17 16.77 -12.22
C ALA A 146 2.07 16.66 -10.68
N GLY A 147 0.88 16.83 -10.09
CA GLY A 147 0.60 16.60 -8.66
C GLY A 147 0.38 15.13 -8.28
N LEU A 148 0.18 14.23 -9.25
CA LEU A 148 -0.06 12.81 -9.00
C LEU A 148 1.03 12.11 -8.17
N PRO A 149 2.33 12.41 -8.31
CA PRO A 149 3.35 11.84 -7.43
C PRO A 149 3.08 12.10 -5.95
N GLY A 150 2.53 13.26 -5.58
CA GLY A 150 2.11 13.56 -4.21
C GLY A 150 0.98 12.64 -3.75
N LEU A 151 -0.02 12.40 -4.61
CA LEU A 151 -1.09 11.45 -4.33
C LEU A 151 -0.56 10.02 -4.15
N VAL A 152 0.39 9.59 -4.99
CA VAL A 152 1.03 8.27 -4.89
C VAL A 152 1.76 8.13 -3.55
N VAL A 153 2.49 9.16 -3.11
CA VAL A 153 3.18 9.15 -1.81
C VAL A 153 2.17 8.99 -0.67
N ASN A 154 1.04 9.72 -0.70
CA ASN A 154 -0.01 9.60 0.30
C ASN A 154 -0.63 8.18 0.33
N VAL A 155 -0.87 7.58 -0.83
CA VAL A 155 -1.35 6.19 -0.93
C VAL A 155 -0.33 5.20 -0.36
N LEU A 156 0.96 5.35 -0.67
CA LEU A 156 2.01 4.49 -0.15
C LEU A 156 2.13 4.60 1.39
N LEU A 157 2.04 5.82 1.92
CA LEU A 157 2.00 6.03 3.36
C LEU A 157 0.76 5.40 3.99
N LEU A 158 -0.42 5.53 3.37
CA LEU A 158 -1.67 4.96 3.86
C LEU A 158 -1.56 3.44 3.96
N VAL A 159 -1.04 2.80 2.92
CA VAL A 159 -0.79 1.35 2.90
C VAL A 159 0.20 0.96 3.99
N GLY A 160 1.27 1.73 4.18
CA GLY A 160 2.25 1.49 5.23
C GLY A 160 1.66 1.58 6.64
N PHE A 161 0.98 2.69 6.96
CA PHE A 161 0.32 2.90 8.25
C PHE A 161 -0.77 1.84 8.50
N GLY A 162 -1.58 1.54 7.49
CA GLY A 162 -2.60 0.49 7.55
C GLY A 162 -1.99 -0.89 7.81
N TYR A 163 -0.94 -1.25 7.08
CA TYR A 163 -0.23 -2.53 7.26
C TYR A 163 0.26 -2.69 8.72
N PHE A 164 0.91 -1.68 9.28
CA PHE A 164 1.40 -1.75 10.65
C PHE A 164 0.30 -1.68 11.71
N TYR A 165 -0.82 -1.02 11.42
CA TYR A 165 -1.97 -0.96 12.33
C TYR A 165 -2.75 -2.29 12.40
N PHE A 166 -2.98 -2.93 11.26
CA PHE A 166 -3.76 -4.17 11.16
C PHE A 166 -2.94 -5.45 11.40
N LYS A 167 -1.61 -5.35 11.52
CA LYS A 167 -0.75 -6.51 11.75
C LYS A 167 -1.14 -7.26 13.04
N PRO A 168 -1.56 -8.53 12.96
CA PRO A 168 -1.94 -9.32 14.13
C PRO A 168 -0.74 -9.57 15.06
N GLY A 169 -0.91 -9.36 16.37
CA GLY A 169 0.11 -9.63 17.39
C GLY A 169 0.39 -8.49 18.38
N ALA A 170 -0.22 -7.31 18.21
CA ALA A 170 0.11 -6.10 18.95
C ALA A 170 -0.51 -5.92 20.36
N LEU A 171 -1.32 -6.87 20.85
CA LEU A 171 -2.04 -6.73 22.15
C LEU A 171 -2.05 -7.99 23.02
N ARG A 172 -1.22 -9.00 22.74
CA ARG A 172 -1.29 -10.28 23.50
C ARG A 172 -0.63 -10.25 24.89
N THR A 173 -0.18 -9.09 25.36
CA THR A 173 0.41 -8.91 26.69
C THR A 173 -0.07 -7.57 27.26
N ALA A 174 -1.26 -7.58 27.84
CA ALA A 174 -1.67 -6.63 28.87
C ALA A 174 -2.23 -7.46 30.03
#